data_AF-A0A924ASI2-F1
#
_entry.id   AF-A0A924ASI2-F1
#
_cell.length_a   1.000
_cell.length_b   1.000
_cell.length_c   1.000
_cell.angle_alpha   90.00
_cell.angle_beta   90.00
_cell.angle_gamma   90.00
#
_symmetry.space_group_name_H-M   'P 1'
#
loop_
_entity.id
_entity.type
_entity.pdbx_description
1 polymer ?
#
loop_
_entity_poly.entity_id
_entity_poly.type
_entity_poly.pdbx_seq_one_letter_code
_entity_poly.pdbx_strand_id
1 'polypeptide(L)'
;MTAAQDTLQIGRFIYATSRLEFELTLLLRLMGQPEAEPAELAANARAAQALFGLLPADDDVQRTFTALMDTIGIFGEQRDGIFARIADMGAEELASHNENIAAASQQVRHFHALAEAMVPGSEEKT
;
A
#
# COMPACT_ATOMS: atom_id res chain seq x y z
N MET A 1 -5.65 -6.80 29.20
CA MET A 1 -5.01 -7.10 27.90
C MET A 1 -3.80 -7.98 28.15
N THR A 2 -3.55 -8.98 27.31
CA THR A 2 -2.47 -9.97 27.53
C THR A 2 -1.34 -9.77 26.53
N ALA A 3 -0.09 -10.03 26.95
CA ALA A 3 1.10 -9.95 26.09
C ALA A 3 1.00 -10.78 24.79
N ALA A 4 0.18 -11.85 24.79
CA ALA A 4 -0.10 -12.66 23.61
C ALA A 4 -0.95 -11.92 22.55
N GLN A 5 -1.88 -11.06 22.97
CA GLN A 5 -2.66 -10.23 22.05
C GLN A 5 -1.79 -9.14 21.42
N ASP A 6 -0.91 -8.51 22.20
CA ASP A 6 0.01 -7.48 21.73
C ASP A 6 0.99 -8.06 20.68
N THR A 7 1.59 -9.21 20.98
CA THR A 7 2.50 -9.93 20.06
C THR A 7 1.83 -10.28 18.73
N LEU A 8 0.57 -10.72 18.76
CA LEU A 8 -0.19 -11.03 17.55
C LEU A 8 -0.45 -9.77 16.70
N GLN A 9 -0.79 -8.65 17.31
CA GLN A 9 -1.06 -7.40 16.59
C GLN A 9 0.21 -6.82 15.96
N ILE A 10 1.35 -6.92 16.66
CA ILE A 10 2.66 -6.56 16.10
C ILE A 10 2.96 -7.42 14.87
N GLY A 11 2.81 -8.75 14.97
CA GLY A 11 3.04 -9.64 13.83
C GLY A 11 2.14 -9.33 12.63
N ARG A 12 0.87 -8.99 12.87
CA ARG A 12 -0.07 -8.54 11.82
C ARG A 12 0.39 -7.24 11.18
N PHE A 13 0.91 -6.29 11.95
CA PHE A 13 1.36 -5.01 11.43
C PHE A 13 2.56 -5.17 10.50
N ILE A 14 3.55 -5.96 10.92
CA ILE A 14 4.73 -6.27 10.10
C ILE A 14 4.28 -6.91 8.79
N TYR A 15 3.44 -7.95 8.87
CA TYR A 15 2.95 -8.66 7.70
C TYR A 15 2.13 -7.77 6.75
N ALA A 16 1.20 -6.97 7.30
CA ALA A 16 0.34 -6.09 6.51
C ALA A 16 1.16 -5.01 5.80
N THR A 17 2.16 -4.44 6.48
CA THR A 17 3.05 -3.42 5.90
C THR A 17 3.86 -4.00 4.74
N SER A 18 4.53 -5.15 4.94
CA SER A 18 5.27 -5.81 3.86
C SER A 18 4.39 -6.22 2.70
N ARG A 19 3.11 -6.57 2.96
CA ARG A 19 2.17 -6.88 1.89
C ARG A 19 1.79 -5.63 1.10
N LEU A 20 1.48 -4.52 1.77
CA LEU A 20 1.17 -3.25 1.12
C LEU A 20 2.33 -2.79 0.22
N GLU A 21 3.54 -2.83 0.75
CA GLU A 21 4.80 -2.58 0.04
C GLU A 21 4.94 -3.39 -1.25
N PHE A 22 4.69 -4.70 -1.16
CA PHE A 22 4.72 -5.59 -2.31
C PHE A 22 3.66 -5.24 -3.36
N GLU A 23 2.42 -4.99 -2.96
CA GLU A 23 1.33 -4.65 -3.90
C GLU A 23 1.60 -3.32 -4.63
N LEU A 24 2.14 -2.32 -3.94
CA LEU A 24 2.54 -1.06 -4.55
C LEU A 24 3.67 -1.27 -5.56
N THR A 25 4.63 -2.13 -5.22
CA THR A 25 5.71 -2.50 -6.15
C THR A 25 5.16 -3.17 -7.40
N LEU A 26 4.18 -4.07 -7.28
CA LEU A 26 3.54 -4.69 -8.45
C LEU A 26 2.84 -3.66 -9.33
N LEU A 27 2.08 -2.74 -8.73
CA LEU A 27 1.42 -1.65 -9.44
C LEU A 27 2.44 -0.78 -10.20
N LEU A 28 3.56 -0.43 -9.56
CA LEU A 28 4.65 0.34 -10.18
C LEU A 28 5.26 -0.37 -11.39
N ARG A 29 5.47 -1.69 -11.29
CA ARG A 29 6.02 -2.49 -12.38
C ARG A 29 5.14 -2.44 -13.62
N LEU A 30 3.83 -2.55 -13.46
CA LEU A 30 2.88 -2.42 -14.57
C LEU A 30 2.88 -1.03 -15.20
N MET A 31 3.10 -0.01 -14.38
CA MET A 31 3.21 1.37 -14.84
C MET A 31 4.61 1.71 -15.41
N GLY A 32 5.49 0.72 -15.59
CA GLY A 32 6.78 0.87 -16.27
C GLY A 32 7.97 1.18 -15.37
N GLN A 33 7.87 0.98 -14.05
CA GLN A 33 8.99 1.13 -13.10
C GLN A 33 9.42 -0.24 -12.51
N PRO A 34 10.27 -1.01 -13.22
CA PRO A 34 10.68 -2.34 -12.77
C PRO A 34 11.59 -2.38 -11.54
N GLU A 35 12.28 -1.26 -11.24
CA GLU A 35 13.35 -1.19 -10.24
C GLU A 35 12.91 -0.79 -8.83
N ALA A 36 11.61 -0.61 -8.58
CA ALA A 36 11.10 -0.27 -7.25
C ALA A 36 11.37 -1.40 -6.23
N GLU A 37 12.08 -1.07 -5.14
CA GLU A 37 12.30 -2.00 -4.05
C GLU A 37 11.06 -2.09 -3.15
N PRO A 38 10.67 -3.29 -2.68
CA PRO A 38 9.51 -3.43 -1.79
C PRO A 38 9.64 -2.61 -0.51
N ALA A 39 10.83 -2.50 0.07
CA ALA A 39 11.03 -1.90 1.40
C ALA A 39 10.87 -0.36 1.46
N GLU A 40 10.50 0.30 0.36
CA GLU A 40 10.47 1.76 0.22
C GLU A 40 9.04 2.33 0.10
N LEU A 41 8.18 2.07 1.10
CA LEU A 41 6.74 2.37 1.03
C LEU A 41 6.40 3.82 0.59
N ALA A 42 7.07 4.82 1.17
CA ALA A 42 6.81 6.24 0.85
C ALA A 42 7.28 6.63 -0.56
N ALA A 43 8.43 6.10 -1.01
CA ALA A 43 8.93 6.34 -2.35
C ALA A 43 8.05 5.65 -3.39
N ASN A 44 7.64 4.41 -3.10
CA ASN A 44 6.74 3.63 -3.94
C ASN A 44 5.37 4.33 -4.11
N ALA A 45 4.79 4.86 -3.03
CA ALA A 45 3.52 5.59 -3.10
C ALA A 45 3.62 6.86 -3.97
N ARG A 46 4.69 7.65 -3.82
CA ARG A 46 4.94 8.85 -4.63
C ARG A 46 5.15 8.53 -6.11
N ALA A 47 5.93 7.49 -6.40
CA ALA A 47 6.12 7.01 -7.77
C ALA A 47 4.80 6.53 -8.38
N ALA A 48 3.98 5.83 -7.60
CA ALA A 48 2.73 5.27 -8.08
C ALA A 48 1.71 6.39 -8.40
N GLN A 49 1.60 7.39 -7.51
CA GLN A 49 0.81 8.60 -7.73
C GLN A 49 1.16 9.32 -9.03
N ALA A 50 2.45 9.58 -9.26
CA ALA A 50 2.91 10.29 -10.44
C ALA A 50 2.59 9.55 -11.74
N LEU A 51 2.66 8.22 -11.74
CA LEU A 51 2.45 7.40 -12.93
C LEU A 51 0.97 7.09 -13.18
N PHE A 52 0.19 6.85 -12.13
CA PHE A 52 -1.25 6.58 -12.28
C PHE A 52 -2.00 7.79 -12.85
N GLY A 53 -1.55 9.01 -12.54
CA GLY A 53 -2.07 10.24 -13.16
C GLY A 53 -1.86 10.34 -14.68
N LEU A 54 -1.05 9.44 -15.26
CA LEU A 54 -0.85 9.34 -16.71
C LEU A 54 -1.77 8.29 -17.37
N LEU A 55 -2.45 7.45 -16.58
CA LEU A 55 -3.37 6.44 -17.08
C LEU A 55 -4.73 7.08 -17.45
N PRO A 56 -5.41 6.58 -18.50
CA PRO A 56 -6.76 7.02 -18.85
C PRO A 56 -7.79 6.43 -17.88
N ALA A 57 -7.92 7.04 -16.70
CA ALA A 57 -8.91 6.68 -15.67
C ALA A 57 -9.91 7.82 -15.43
N ASP A 58 -11.12 7.49 -14.96
CA ASP A 58 -12.13 8.49 -14.57
C ASP A 58 -11.63 9.42 -13.45
N ASP A 59 -12.09 10.68 -13.44
CA ASP A 59 -11.66 11.71 -12.49
C ASP A 59 -11.81 11.31 -11.01
N ASP A 60 -12.89 10.60 -10.67
CA ASP A 60 -13.14 10.15 -9.29
C ASP A 60 -12.19 9.00 -8.89
N VAL A 61 -11.77 8.16 -9.83
CA VAL A 61 -10.76 7.11 -9.64
C VAL A 61 -9.40 7.75 -9.41
N GLN A 62 -9.02 8.72 -10.25
CA GLN A 62 -7.76 9.46 -10.09
C GLN A 62 -7.70 10.20 -8.74
N ARG A 63 -8.79 10.86 -8.32
CA ARG A 63 -8.87 11.56 -7.03
C ARG A 63 -8.72 10.60 -5.85
N THR A 64 -9.42 9.47 -5.89
CA THR A 64 -9.38 8.45 -4.82
C THR A 64 -7.98 7.84 -4.72
N PHE A 65 -7.38 7.48 -5.86
CA PHE A 65 -6.02 6.96 -5.89
C PHE A 65 -5.00 7.97 -5.35
N THR A 66 -5.10 9.23 -5.78
CA THR A 66 -4.24 10.31 -5.29
C THR A 66 -4.32 10.44 -3.77
N ALA A 67 -5.54 10.53 -3.22
CA ALA A 67 -5.73 10.64 -1.77
C ALA A 67 -5.20 9.41 -1.00
N LEU A 68 -5.37 8.21 -1.57
CA LEU A 68 -4.81 6.99 -1.00
C LEU A 68 -3.27 7.02 -1.01
N MET A 69 -2.65 7.39 -2.12
CA MET A 69 -1.18 7.45 -2.22
C MET A 69 -0.59 8.52 -1.30
N ASP A 70 -1.23 9.67 -1.16
CA ASP A 70 -0.82 10.70 -0.20
C ASP A 70 -0.86 10.13 1.23
N THR A 71 -1.95 9.45 1.60
CA THR A 71 -2.11 8.83 2.92
C THR A 71 -1.04 7.75 3.17
N ILE A 72 -0.81 6.87 2.19
CA ILE A 72 0.22 5.84 2.27
C ILE A 72 1.63 6.44 2.32
N GLY A 73 1.89 7.51 1.56
CA GLY A 73 3.16 8.22 1.56
C GLY A 73 3.48 8.79 2.94
N ILE A 74 2.51 9.49 3.56
CA ILE A 74 2.62 9.99 4.93
C ILE A 74 2.84 8.84 5.92
N PHE A 75 2.07 7.75 5.80
CA PHE A 75 2.26 6.57 6.64
C PHE A 75 3.66 5.95 6.46
N GLY A 76 4.15 5.83 5.23
CA GLY A 76 5.48 5.33 4.91
C GLY A 76 6.60 6.16 5.54
N GLU A 77 6.44 7.48 5.60
CA GLU A 77 7.39 8.38 6.28
C GLU A 77 7.37 8.21 7.81
N GLN A 78 6.21 7.91 8.37
CA GLN A 78 6.04 7.65 9.80
C GLN A 78 6.42 6.22 10.20
N ARG A 79 6.41 5.29 9.25
CA ARG A 79 6.54 3.83 9.42
C ARG A 79 7.71 3.46 10.34
N ASP A 80 8.90 3.99 10.09
CA ASP A 80 10.10 3.63 10.84
C ASP A 80 9.99 4.08 12.31
N GLY A 81 9.36 5.22 12.57
CA GLY A 81 9.03 5.69 13.92
C GLY A 81 7.99 4.81 14.62
N ILE A 82 7.03 4.25 13.86
CA ILE A 82 6.07 3.27 14.37
C ILE A 82 6.79 1.97 14.73
N PHE A 83 7.63 1.44 13.84
CA PHE A 83 8.43 0.23 14.10
C PHE A 83 9.32 0.38 15.34
N ALA A 84 9.95 1.54 15.52
CA ALA A 84 10.82 1.80 16.67
C ALA A 84 10.10 1.73 18.03
N ARG A 85 8.78 2.01 18.06
CA ARG A 85 7.97 2.04 19.29
C ARG A 85 6.86 0.98 19.33
N ILE A 86 6.82 0.07 18.35
CA ILE A 86 5.67 -0.82 18.14
C ILE A 86 5.41 -1.77 19.31
N ALA A 87 6.47 -2.13 20.05
CA ALA A 87 6.37 -2.96 21.25
C ALA A 87 5.74 -2.22 22.45
N ASP A 88 5.74 -0.88 22.42
CA ASP A 88 5.22 -0.02 23.49
C ASP A 88 3.80 0.49 23.18
N MET A 89 3.27 0.21 21.99
CA MET A 89 1.91 0.61 21.57
C MET A 89 0.86 -0.36 22.13
N GLY A 90 -0.30 0.18 22.51
CA GLY A 90 -1.41 -0.64 22.98
C GLY A 90 -2.06 -1.44 21.84
N ALA A 91 -2.63 -2.62 22.15
CA ALA A 91 -3.29 -3.47 21.14
C ALA A 91 -4.38 -2.77 20.33
N GLU A 92 -5.11 -1.81 20.90
CA GLU A 92 -6.18 -1.08 20.21
C GLU A 92 -5.60 -0.13 19.14
N GLU A 93 -4.54 0.61 19.49
CA GLU A 93 -3.81 1.46 18.53
C GLU A 93 -3.23 0.60 17.41
N LEU A 94 -2.59 -0.53 17.75
CA LEU A 94 -2.05 -1.47 16.77
C LEU A 94 -3.14 -2.09 15.89
N ALA A 95 -4.30 -2.44 16.46
CA ALA A 95 -5.43 -2.97 15.70
C ALA A 95 -5.96 -1.94 14.69
N SER A 96 -6.08 -0.67 15.10
CA SER A 96 -6.50 0.41 14.20
C SER A 96 -5.51 0.61 13.05
N HIS A 97 -4.19 0.59 13.34
CA HIS A 97 -3.18 0.64 12.27
C HIS A 97 -3.27 -0.56 11.32
N ASN A 98 -3.47 -1.77 11.85
CA ASN A 98 -3.65 -2.97 11.04
C ASN A 98 -4.86 -2.88 10.10
N GLU A 99 -5.99 -2.39 10.59
CA GLU A 99 -7.21 -2.21 9.78
C GLU A 99 -7.00 -1.18 8.67
N ASN A 100 -6.35 -0.05 8.97
CA ASN A 100 -6.05 0.98 7.97
C ASN A 100 -5.12 0.46 6.87
N ILE A 101 -4.06 -0.27 7.22
CA ILE A 101 -3.12 -0.85 6.25
C ILE A 101 -3.80 -1.94 5.42
N ALA A 102 -4.67 -2.75 6.03
CA ALA A 102 -5.42 -3.77 5.31
C ALA A 102 -6.39 -3.17 4.28
N ALA A 103 -7.11 -2.11 4.66
CA ALA A 103 -8.00 -1.36 3.77
C ALA A 103 -7.22 -0.71 2.61
N ALA A 104 -6.10 -0.06 2.91
CA ALA A 104 -5.20 0.51 1.90
C ALA A 104 -4.68 -0.58 0.95
N SER A 105 -4.25 -1.73 1.47
CA SER A 105 -3.79 -2.86 0.66
C SER A 105 -4.86 -3.38 -0.29
N GLN A 106 -6.12 -3.43 0.16
CA GLN A 106 -7.24 -3.83 -0.70
C GLN A 106 -7.48 -2.81 -1.82
N GLN A 107 -7.42 -1.52 -1.52
CA GLN A 107 -7.57 -0.48 -2.54
C GLN A 107 -6.41 -0.50 -3.53
N VAL A 108 -5.16 -0.66 -3.10
CA VAL A 108 -4.02 -0.79 -4.00
C VAL A 108 -4.19 -1.98 -4.94
N ARG A 109 -4.62 -3.15 -4.44
CA ARG A 109 -4.93 -4.31 -5.29
C ARG A 109 -6.05 -4.03 -6.29
N HIS A 110 -7.05 -3.26 -5.91
CA HIS A 110 -8.11 -2.84 -6.82
C HIS A 110 -7.56 -1.95 -7.94
N PHE A 111 -6.74 -0.94 -7.60
CA PHE A 111 -6.11 -0.06 -8.59
C PHE A 111 -5.09 -0.79 -9.47
N HIS A 112 -4.40 -1.79 -8.91
CA HIS A 112 -3.56 -2.72 -9.65
C HIS A 112 -4.36 -3.45 -10.74
N ALA A 113 -5.48 -4.08 -10.38
CA ALA A 113 -6.34 -4.75 -11.36
C ALA A 113 -6.89 -3.78 -12.43
N LEU A 114 -7.23 -2.54 -12.05
CA LEU A 114 -7.63 -1.50 -13.00
C LEU A 114 -6.49 -1.15 -13.96
N ALA A 115 -5.27 -0.98 -13.45
CA ALA A 115 -4.10 -0.70 -14.27
C ALA A 115 -3.80 -1.87 -15.24
N GLU A 116 -3.88 -3.13 -14.78
CA GLU A 116 -3.73 -4.31 -15.66
C GLU A 116 -4.75 -4.33 -16.80
N ALA A 117 -6.01 -4.01 -16.52
CA ALA A 117 -7.06 -3.95 -17.54
C ALA A 117 -6.84 -2.84 -18.58
N MET A 118 -6.09 -1.79 -18.23
CA MET A 118 -5.77 -0.66 -19.12
C MET A 118 -4.51 -0.87 -19.97
N VAL A 119 -3.67 -1.86 -19.66
CA VAL A 119 -2.48 -2.19 -20.48
C VAL A 119 -2.91 -2.95 -21.74
N PRO A 120 -2.60 -2.48 -22.96
CA PRO A 120 -2.98 -3.16 -24.20
C PRO A 120 -2.35 -4.56 -24.32
N GLY A 121 -3.19 -5.60 -24.52
CA GLY A 121 -2.75 -6.99 -24.75
C GLY A 121 -3.13 -8.00 -23.67
N SER A 122 -3.88 -7.61 -22.64
CA SER A 122 -4.37 -8.52 -21.59
C SER A 122 -5.51 -9.46 -22.03
N GLU A 123 -6.08 -9.27 -23.22
CA GLU A 123 -7.21 -10.06 -23.75
C GLU A 123 -6.81 -11.24 -24.66
N GLU A 124 -5.53 -11.48 -24.98
CA GLU A 124 -5.11 -12.59 -25.87
C GLU A 124 -4.90 -13.95 -25.18
N LYS A 125 -5.62 -14.23 -24.09
CA LYS A 125 -5.65 -15.57 -23.47
C LYS A 125 -7.06 -15.98 -23.05
N THR A 126 -7.92 -16.28 -24.02
CA THR A 126 -9.05 -17.18 -23.84
C THR A 126 -8.99 -18.30 -24.86
#